data_AF-A0A735CZE4-F1
#
_entry.id   AF-A0A735CZE4-F1
#
_cell.length_a   1.000
_cell.length_b   1.000
_cell.length_c   1.000
_cell.angle_alpha   90.00
_cell.angle_beta   90.00
_cell.angle_gamma   90.00
#
_symmetry.space_group_name_H-M   'P 1'
#
loop_
_entity.id
_entity.type
_entity.pdbx_description
1 polymer ?
#
loop_
_entity_poly.entity_id
_entity_poly.type
_entity_poly.pdbx_seq_one_letter_code
_entity_poly.pdbx_strand_id
1 'polypeptide(L)'
;MMKTFHWKVDPDMGVDSEPQVAVVKFGDGYEQRRVTGLNSNLKKYSVTIRTKRQDAGYLEDFLSEHNGVKAFLWTPPYGYRQIKVVCRKW
;
A
#
# COMPACT_ATOMS: atom_id res chain seq x y z
N MET A 1 -17.73 7.15 -7.23
CA MET A 1 -16.70 7.91 -6.49
C MET A 1 -15.83 6.93 -5.73
N MET A 2 -14.53 7.20 -5.56
CA MET A 2 -13.65 6.28 -4.83
C MET A 2 -13.93 6.35 -3.33
N LYS A 3 -14.10 5.21 -2.66
CA LYS A 3 -14.32 5.18 -1.22
C LYS A 3 -13.05 5.55 -0.47
N THR A 4 -13.20 6.10 0.72
CA THR A 4 -12.08 6.44 1.60
C THR A 4 -12.09 5.51 2.81
N PHE A 5 -10.92 4.99 3.15
CA PHE A 5 -10.69 4.18 4.32
C PHE A 5 -10.49 5.08 5.54
N HIS A 6 -11.40 5.00 6.50
CA HIS A 6 -11.47 5.91 7.65
C HIS A 6 -11.10 5.26 9.00
N TRP A 7 -10.87 3.95 9.05
CA TRP A 7 -10.51 3.27 10.30
C TRP A 7 -9.13 3.73 10.78
N LYS A 8 -9.01 3.88 12.10
CA LYS A 8 -7.74 4.23 12.74
C LYS A 8 -6.78 3.05 12.64
N VAL A 9 -5.62 3.32 12.04
CA VAL A 9 -4.49 2.39 11.94
C VAL A 9 -3.50 2.71 13.06
N ASP A 10 -2.95 1.67 13.67
CA ASP A 10 -1.88 1.79 14.66
C ASP A 10 -0.66 2.49 14.00
N PRO A 11 -0.14 3.58 14.59
CA PRO A 11 0.97 4.32 14.01
C PRO A 11 2.25 3.50 13.85
N ASP A 12 2.47 2.49 14.68
CA ASP A 12 3.65 1.60 14.62
C ASP A 12 3.48 0.51 13.54
N MET A 13 2.95 0.90 12.39
CA MET A 13 2.75 0.01 11.24
C MET A 13 4.06 -0.25 10.49
N GLY A 14 4.20 -1.46 9.95
CA GLY A 14 5.31 -1.79 9.05
C GLY A 14 5.13 -1.14 7.68
N VAL A 15 6.18 -0.53 7.13
CA VAL A 15 6.19 0.02 5.77
C VAL A 15 7.39 -0.53 5.01
N ASP A 16 7.13 -1.41 4.05
CA ASP A 16 8.15 -1.95 3.15
C ASP A 16 8.19 -1.16 1.85
N SER A 17 9.39 -0.92 1.32
CA SER A 17 9.61 -0.27 0.02
C SER A 17 10.76 -0.94 -0.70
N GLU A 18 10.48 -1.46 -1.90
CA GLU A 18 11.46 -2.16 -2.72
C GLU A 18 11.39 -1.64 -4.15
N PRO A 19 12.12 -0.53 -4.46
CA PRO A 19 12.15 0.04 -5.79
C PRO A 19 12.66 -0.97 -6.82
N GLN A 20 11.82 -1.28 -7.81
CA GLN A 20 12.17 -2.18 -8.90
C GLN A 20 13.05 -1.46 -9.93
N VAL A 21 14.25 -1.98 -10.15
CA VAL A 21 15.22 -1.44 -11.11
C VAL A 21 15.69 -2.54 -12.06
N ALA A 22 15.78 -2.20 -13.34
CA ALA A 22 16.43 -3.06 -14.32
C ALA A 22 17.90 -2.67 -14.41
N VAL A 23 18.78 -3.67 -14.34
CA VAL A 23 20.24 -3.50 -14.33
C VAL A 23 20.83 -4.19 -15.55
N VAL A 24 21.68 -3.49 -16.29
CA VAL A 24 22.43 -4.02 -17.43
C VAL A 24 23.92 -4.07 -17.09
N LYS A 25 24.47 -5.28 -17.15
CA LYS A 25 25.87 -5.71 -17.06
C LYS A 25 26.73 -5.39 -18.29
N PHE A 26 27.77 -4.56 -18.25
CA PHE A 26 28.65 -4.38 -19.45
C PHE A 26 29.91 -5.27 -19.46
N GLY A 27 30.23 -5.95 -18.35
CA GLY A 27 31.33 -6.93 -18.27
C GLY A 27 32.71 -6.33 -17.99
N ASP A 28 32.84 -5.01 -18.08
CA ASP A 28 34.01 -4.19 -17.75
C ASP A 28 33.95 -3.60 -16.32
N GLY A 29 33.02 -4.11 -15.51
CA GLY A 29 32.75 -3.61 -14.16
C GLY A 29 31.73 -2.47 -14.11
N TYR A 30 31.27 -1.95 -15.26
CA TYR A 30 30.22 -0.95 -15.30
C TYR A 30 28.83 -1.57 -15.40
N GLU A 31 27.85 -0.83 -14.87
CA GLU A 31 26.43 -1.17 -15.01
C GLU A 31 25.57 0.07 -15.26
N GLN A 32 24.50 -0.12 -16.03
CA GLN A 32 23.45 0.86 -16.20
C GLN A 32 22.22 0.42 -15.41
N ARG A 33 21.66 1.34 -14.61
CA ARG A 33 20.41 1.13 -13.87
C ARG A 33 19.31 1.99 -14.45
N ARG A 34 18.14 1.41 -14.67
CA ARG A 34 16.93 2.14 -15.06
C ARG A 34 15.75 1.75 -14.19
N VAL A 35 14.84 2.69 -13.97
CA VAL A 35 13.61 2.44 -13.23
C VAL A 35 12.70 1.49 -14.02
N THR A 36 12.15 0.47 -13.36
CA THR A 36 11.23 -0.48 -13.99
C THR A 36 9.78 -0.02 -13.87
N GLY A 37 9.18 0.39 -14.99
CA GLY A 37 7.75 0.77 -15.06
C GLY A 37 7.42 2.12 -14.41
N LEU A 38 6.11 2.44 -14.35
CA LEU A 38 5.61 3.73 -13.86
C LEU A 38 5.60 3.84 -12.33
N ASN A 39 5.34 2.73 -11.63
CA ASN A 39 5.26 2.66 -10.17
C ASN A 39 6.31 1.68 -9.64
N SER A 40 7.58 1.96 -9.89
CA SER A 40 8.69 1.09 -9.50
C SER A 40 8.84 0.96 -7.98
N ASN A 41 8.50 1.99 -7.22
CA ASN A 41 8.61 2.03 -5.77
C ASN A 41 7.24 1.90 -5.10
N LEU A 42 6.66 0.70 -5.17
CA LEU A 42 5.40 0.40 -4.48
C LEU A 42 5.65 0.18 -3.00
N LYS A 43 5.00 1.01 -2.17
CA LYS A 43 4.99 0.84 -0.72
C LYS A 43 3.98 -0.24 -0.32
N LYS A 44 4.39 -1.17 0.54
CA LYS A 44 3.51 -2.12 1.19
C LYS A 44 3.33 -1.69 2.64
N TYR A 45 2.09 -1.70 3.11
CA TYR A 45 1.74 -1.27 4.46
C TYR A 45 1.18 -2.47 5.21
N SER A 46 1.84 -2.84 6.31
CA SER A 46 1.41 -3.89 7.23
C SER A 46 0.76 -3.21 8.43
N VAL A 47 -0.57 -3.10 8.37
CA VAL A 47 -1.36 -2.27 9.28
C VAL A 47 -2.07 -3.11 10.34
N THR A 48 -2.15 -2.58 11.56
CA THR A 48 -2.99 -3.12 12.63
C THR A 48 -4.15 -2.15 12.88
N ILE A 49 -5.39 -2.67 12.88
CA ILE A 49 -6.59 -1.87 13.12
C ILE A 49 -7.23 -2.35 14.42
N ARG A 50 -7.38 -1.44 15.39
CA ARG A 50 -8.06 -1.71 16.65
C ARG A 50 -9.44 -1.08 16.60
N THR A 51 -10.47 -1.90 16.49
CA THR A 51 -11.86 -1.45 16.39
C THR A 51 -12.77 -2.23 17.33
N LYS A 52 -13.96 -1.70 17.62
CA LYS A 52 -14.95 -2.41 18.44
C LYS A 52 -15.54 -3.57 17.64
N ARG A 53 -16.01 -4.62 18.33
CA ARG A 53 -16.60 -5.81 17.68
C ARG A 53 -17.73 -5.47 16.69
N GLN A 54 -18.56 -4.49 17.02
CA GLN A 54 -19.66 -4.04 16.16
C GLN A 54 -19.16 -3.35 14.88
N ASP A 55 -18.00 -2.69 14.96
CA ASP A 55 -17.40 -1.95 13.84
C ASP A 55 -16.50 -2.84 12.96
N ALA A 56 -16.13 -4.02 13.46
CA ALA A 56 -15.32 -4.98 12.72
C ALA A 56 -16.06 -5.53 11.49
N GLY A 57 -17.38 -5.74 11.59
CA GLY A 57 -18.20 -6.16 10.44
C GLY A 57 -18.16 -5.14 9.31
N TYR A 58 -18.30 -3.84 9.62
CA TYR A 58 -18.22 -2.78 8.60
C TYR A 58 -16.83 -2.70 7.94
N LEU A 59 -15.76 -2.99 8.68
CA LEU A 59 -14.41 -3.06 8.12
C LEU A 59 -14.29 -4.23 7.13
N GLU A 60 -14.79 -5.40 7.52
CA GLU A 60 -14.75 -6.60 6.67
C GLU A 60 -15.61 -6.44 5.41
N ASP A 61 -16.81 -5.87 5.54
CA ASP A 61 -17.68 -5.53 4.42
C ASP A 61 -16.99 -4.55 3.46
N PHE A 62 -16.32 -3.53 3.99
CA PHE A 62 -15.57 -2.57 3.19
C PHE A 62 -14.46 -3.25 2.39
N LEU A 63 -13.66 -4.10 3.04
CA LEU A 63 -12.56 -4.80 2.36
C LEU A 63 -13.09 -5.79 1.32
N SER A 64 -14.18 -6.49 1.64
CA SER A 64 -14.87 -7.43 0.76
C SER A 64 -15.46 -6.76 -0.48
N GLU A 65 -16.05 -5.58 -0.34
CA GLU A 65 -16.58 -4.81 -1.49
C GLU A 65 -15.47 -4.42 -2.48
N HIS A 66 -14.24 -4.20 -1.98
CA HIS A 66 -13.08 -3.87 -2.80
C HIS A 66 -12.37 -5.11 -3.37
N ASN A 67 -12.54 -6.28 -2.72
CA ASN A 67 -12.15 -7.60 -3.19
C ASN A 67 -10.69 -7.69 -3.70
N GLY A 68 -9.77 -6.99 -3.06
CA GLY A 68 -8.34 -7.01 -3.42
C GLY A 68 -7.96 -6.45 -4.79
N VAL A 69 -8.90 -5.86 -5.53
CA VAL A 69 -8.67 -5.32 -6.89
C VAL A 69 -9.11 -3.87 -7.04
N LYS A 70 -10.18 -3.46 -6.34
CA LYS A 70 -10.65 -2.07 -6.38
C LYS A 70 -9.80 -1.24 -5.42
N ALA A 71 -9.29 -0.14 -5.94
CA ALA A 71 -8.54 0.80 -5.14
C ALA A 71 -9.46 1.70 -4.31
N PHE A 72 -8.98 2.09 -3.13
CA PHE A 72 -9.60 3.09 -2.28
C PHE A 72 -8.58 4.13 -1.82
N LEU A 73 -9.10 5.25 -1.33
CA LEU A 73 -8.29 6.33 -0.81
C LEU A 73 -7.96 6.07 0.66
N TRP A 74 -6.74 6.35 1.07
CA TRP A 74 -6.31 6.21 2.46
C TRP A 74 -5.24 7.23 2.79
N THR A 75 -5.24 7.73 4.03
CA THR A 75 -4.20 8.61 4.55
C THR A 75 -3.42 7.84 5.62
N PRO A 76 -2.14 7.51 5.38
CA PRO A 76 -1.31 6.81 6.35
C PRO A 76 -1.16 7.61 7.65
N PRO A 77 -1.03 6.94 8.81
CA PRO A 77 -0.51 7.60 10.02
C PRO A 77 0.77 8.36 9.69
N TYR A 78 0.87 9.62 10.11
CA TYR A 78 1.97 10.57 9.81
C TYR A 78 2.08 11.04 8.34
N GLY A 79 1.21 10.55 7.46
CA GLY A 79 1.06 11.09 6.11
C GLY A 79 0.10 12.28 6.11
N TYR A 80 0.48 13.35 5.41
CA TYR A 80 -0.43 14.48 5.13
C TYR A 80 -1.13 14.35 3.77
N ARG A 81 -0.76 13.33 2.97
CA ARG A 81 -1.32 13.09 1.63
C ARG A 81 -2.20 11.86 1.66
N GLN A 82 -3.38 12.01 1.06
CA GLN A 82 -4.23 10.89 0.71
C GLN A 82 -3.61 10.16 -0.49
N ILE A 83 -3.45 8.84 -0.36
CA ILE A 83 -2.91 7.97 -1.39
C ILE A 83 -3.97 6.98 -1.85
N LYS A 84 -3.73 6.40 -3.03
CA LYS A 84 -4.54 5.31 -3.57
C LYS A 84 -3.87 3.98 -3.23
N VAL A 85 -4.61 3.09 -2.59
CA VAL A 85 -4.11 1.77 -2.18
C VAL A 85 -5.08 0.66 -2.58
N VAL A 86 -4.56 -0.56 -2.59
CA VAL A 86 -5.33 -1.79 -2.77
C VAL A 86 -4.95 -2.73 -1.63
N CYS A 87 -5.93 -3.27 -0.91
CA CYS A 87 -5.71 -4.26 0.14
C CYS A 87 -5.84 -5.66 -0.44
N ARG A 88 -4.72 -6.33 -0.72
CA ARG A 88 -4.73 -7.67 -1.34
C ARG A 88 -4.92 -8.83 -0.35
N LYS A 89 -4.76 -8.56 0.94
CA LYS A 89 -4.88 -9.52 2.03
C LYS A 89 -5.26 -8.75 3.30
N TRP A 90 -6.21 -9.26 4.05
CA TRP A 90 -6.67 -8.74 5.33
C TRP A 90 -6.98 -9.87 6.31
#